data_AF-A0A1V6HNH6-F1
#
_entry.id   AF-A0A1V6HNH6-F1
#
_cell.length_a   1.000
_cell.length_b   1.000
_cell.length_c   1.000
_cell.angle_alpha   90.00
_cell.angle_beta   90.00
_cell.angle_gamma   90.00
#
_symmetry.space_group_name_H-M   'P 1'
#
loop_
_entity.id
_entity.type
_entity.pdbx_description
1 polymer ?
#
loop_
_entity_poly.entity_id
_entity_poly.type
_entity_poly.pdbx_seq_one_letter_code
_entity_poly.pdbx_strand_id
1 'polypeptide(L)' 'MSEPKPPNPGSDEAIKLGCTCPVLDNGHGRGAWTDDKGSELFWITSGCPLYDKPKDAQDGEKVDP' A
#
# COMPACT_ATOMS: atom_id res chain seq x y z
N MET A 1 -15.28 11.27 -8.54
CA MET A 1 -14.42 10.24 -9.16
C MET A 1 -13.47 9.78 -8.08
N SER A 2 -13.59 8.55 -7.59
CA SER A 2 -12.71 8.05 -6.53
C SER A 2 -11.28 7.90 -7.07
N GLU A 3 -10.29 8.28 -6.26
CA GLU A 3 -8.88 8.12 -6.64
C GLU A 3 -8.55 6.64 -6.91
N PRO A 4 -7.67 6.35 -7.89
CA PRO A 4 -7.29 4.99 -8.21
C PRO A 4 -6.59 4.35 -7.00
N LYS A 5 -7.03 3.14 -6.62
CA LYS A 5 -6.40 2.33 -5.58
C LYS A 5 -4.93 2.10 -5.95
N PRO A 6 -3.98 2.26 -5.02
CA PRO A 6 -2.59 1.92 -5.30
C PRO A 6 -2.48 0.43 -5.69
N PRO A 7 -1.47 0.05 -6.50
CA PRO A 7 -1.16 -1.36 -6.80
C PRO A 7 -0.91 -2.17 -5.52
N ASN A 8 -0.69 -3.47 -5.62
CA ASN A 8 -0.48 -4.29 -4.42
C ASN A 8 0.94 -4.11 -3.86
N PRO A 9 1.14 -4.11 -2.53
CA PRO A 9 2.45 -3.99 -1.90
C PRO A 9 3.48 -4.98 -2.46
N GLY A 10 4.67 -4.49 -2.79
CA GLY A 10 5.75 -5.29 -3.34
C GLY A 10 5.60 -5.70 -4.81
N SER A 11 4.58 -5.23 -5.54
CA SER A 11 4.48 -5.43 -6.99
C SER A 11 5.43 -4.51 -7.77
N ASP A 12 5.72 -4.87 -9.02
CA ASP A 12 6.56 -4.05 -9.89
C ASP A 12 5.95 -2.66 -10.14
N GLU A 13 4.62 -2.56 -10.22
CA GLU A 13 3.89 -1.29 -10.32
C GLU A 13 4.00 -0.47 -9.02
N ALA A 14 3.90 -1.12 -7.86
CA ALA A 14 4.04 -0.43 -6.58
C ALA A 14 5.46 0.09 -6.38
N ILE A 15 6.48 -0.69 -6.77
CA ILE A 15 7.89 -0.28 -6.71
C ILE A 15 8.13 0.96 -7.59
N LYS A 16 7.56 1.01 -8.79
CA LYS A 16 7.65 2.19 -9.68
C LYS A 16 7.05 3.46 -9.05
N LEU A 17 6.12 3.31 -8.09
CA LEU A 17 5.51 4.40 -7.33
C LEU A 17 6.21 4.68 -5.99
N GLY A 18 7.29 3.97 -5.66
CA GLY A 18 8.08 4.18 -4.43
C GLY A 18 7.75 3.23 -3.28
N CYS A 19 7.08 2.10 -3.53
CA CYS A 19 6.85 1.07 -2.52
C CYS A 19 8.18 0.56 -1.94
N THR A 20 8.23 0.39 -0.62
CA THR A 20 9.36 -0.19 0.11
C THR A 20 9.01 -1.52 0.79
N CYS A 21 7.82 -2.08 0.52
CA CYS A 21 7.38 -3.37 1.06
C CYS A 21 8.18 -4.53 0.45
N PRO A 22 8.41 -5.63 1.19
CA PRO A 22 9.23 -6.75 0.72
C PRO A 22 8.61 -7.40 -0.52
N VAL A 23 9.42 -7.55 -1.57
CA VAL A 23 8.97 -8.05 -2.88
C VAL A 23 8.71 -9.56 -2.84
N LEU A 24 9.67 -10.32 -2.31
CA LEU A 24 9.60 -11.78 -2.28
C LEU A 24 8.52 -12.29 -1.31
N ASP A 25 8.46 -11.72 -0.10
CA ASP A 25 7.46 -12.12 0.90
C ASP A 25 6.02 -11.79 0.48
N ASN A 26 5.84 -10.73 -0.33
CA ASN A 26 4.53 -10.37 -0.91
C ASN A 26 4.28 -11.00 -2.29
N GLY A 27 5.17 -11.90 -2.74
CA GLY A 27 5.02 -12.62 -4.00
C GLY A 27 4.91 -11.70 -5.23
N HIS A 28 5.67 -10.60 -5.28
CA HIS A 28 5.54 -9.57 -6.30
C HIS A 28 4.11 -8.99 -6.41
N GLY A 29 3.42 -8.81 -5.29
CA GLY A 29 2.05 -8.27 -5.23
C GLY A 29 0.93 -9.31 -5.27
N ARG A 30 1.26 -10.62 -5.24
CA ARG A 30 0.27 -11.71 -5.13
C ARG A 30 -0.29 -11.92 -3.72
N GLY A 31 0.35 -11.35 -2.70
CA GLY A 31 -0.01 -11.53 -1.30
C GLY A 31 0.90 -12.55 -0.60
N ALA A 32 1.08 -12.33 0.71
CA ALA A 32 1.81 -13.24 1.60
C ALA A 32 0.91 -14.37 2.10
N TRP A 33 -0.37 -14.06 2.37
CA TRP A 33 -1.40 -14.99 2.82
C TRP A 33 -2.78 -14.56 2.37
N THR A 34 -3.78 -15.35 2.77
CA THR A 34 -5.18 -15.06 2.56
C THR A 34 -5.91 -15.15 3.90
N ASP A 35 -6.82 -14.20 4.17
CA ASP A 35 -7.70 -14.28 5.35
C ASP A 35 -8.81 -15.34 5.18
N ASP A 36 -9.67 -15.49 6.19
CA ASP A 36 -10.80 -16.41 6.18
C ASP A 36 -11.87 -16.10 5.11
N LYS A 37 -11.81 -14.91 4.50
CA LYS A 37 -12.74 -14.43 3.47
C LYS A 37 -12.16 -14.48 2.07
N GLY A 38 -10.91 -14.94 1.90
CA GLY A 38 -10.27 -14.98 0.60
C GLY A 38 -9.51 -13.70 0.22
N SER A 39 -9.37 -12.72 1.11
CA SER A 39 -8.66 -11.47 0.82
C SER A 39 -7.15 -11.64 0.98
N GLU A 40 -6.34 -11.11 0.05
CA GLU A 40 -4.88 -11.17 0.17
C GLU A 40 -4.37 -10.26 1.30
N LEU A 41 -3.46 -10.80 2.11
CA LEU A 41 -2.74 -10.09 3.16
C LEU A 41 -1.30 -9.82 2.71
N PHE A 42 -0.76 -8.68 3.12
CA PHE A 42 0.57 -8.23 2.71
C PHE A 42 1.39 -7.81 3.93
N TRP A 43 2.70 -8.04 3.84
CA TRP A 43 3.66 -7.43 4.74
C TRP A 43 3.89 -5.98 4.34
N ILE A 44 3.68 -5.07 5.30
CA ILE A 44 3.88 -3.64 5.11
C ILE A 44 5.14 -3.22 5.86
N THR A 45 6.11 -2.66 5.13
CA THR A 45 7.25 -1.97 5.76
C THR A 45 6.74 -0.72 6.45
N SER A 46 7.05 -0.56 7.73
CA SER A 46 6.66 0.67 8.45
C SER A 46 7.29 1.91 7.80
N GLY A 47 6.51 2.97 7.67
CA GLY A 47 6.88 4.19 6.95
C GLY A 47 6.87 4.04 5.42
N CYS A 48 6.33 2.94 4.86
CA CYS A 48 6.18 2.82 3.42
C CYS A 48 5.32 3.98 2.88
N PRO A 49 5.84 4.81 1.97
CA PRO A 49 5.17 6.04 1.55
C PRO A 49 3.86 5.81 0.81
N LEU A 50 3.58 4.57 0.39
CA LEU A 50 2.34 4.19 -0.28
C LEU A 50 1.29 3.60 0.65
N TYR A 51 1.68 2.84 1.69
CA TYR A 51 0.76 2.01 2.48
C TYR A 51 0.84 2.24 4.00
N ASP A 52 1.86 2.92 4.51
CA ASP A 52 1.98 3.34 5.92
C ASP A 52 2.27 4.85 5.97
N LYS A 53 1.38 5.63 5.35
CA LYS A 53 1.50 7.09 5.32
C LYS A 53 1.25 7.67 6.71
N PRO A 54 2.08 8.63 7.19
CA PRO A 54 1.78 9.37 8.40
C PRO A 54 0.42 10.06 8.28
N LYS A 55 -0.27 10.21 9.41
CA LYS A 55 -1.69 10.62 9.50
C LYS A 55 -1.98 12.00 8.86
N ASP A 56 -0.95 12.82 8.69
CA ASP A 56 -1.06 14.16 8.10
C ASP A 56 -1.03 14.17 6.56
N ALA A 57 -0.76 13.02 5.92
CA ALA A 57 -0.68 12.89 4.46
C ALA A 57 -1.92 12.22 3.83
N GLN A 58 -3.00 12.04 4.61
CA GLN A 58 -4.22 11.36 4.15
C GLN A 58 -5.41 12.29 3.90
N ASP A 59 -5.30 13.57 4.22
CA ASP A 59 -6.41 14.50 4.00
C ASP A 59 -6.01 15.56 2.99
N GLY A 60 -6.76 15.60 1.88
CA GLY A 60 -6.88 16.82 1.10
C GLY A 60 -7.24 17.95 2.04
N GLU A 61 -6.29 18.85 2.23
CA GLU A 61 -6.41 20.10 2.95
C GLU A 61 -7.76 20.77 2.72
N LYS A 62 -8.59 20.80 3.77
CA LYS A 62 -9.35 21.99 4.11
C LYS A 62 -8.89 22.44 5.49
N VAL A 63 -7.85 23.26 5.49
CA VAL A 63 -7.64 24.21 6.56
C VAL A 63 -8.54 25.39 6.22
N ASP A 64 -9.79 25.35 6.71
CA ASP A 64 -10.67 26.53 6.71
C ASP A 64 -10.29 27.42 7.92
N PRO A 65 -10.30 28.76 7.76
CA PRO A 65 -9.67 29.73 8.67
C PRO A 65 -10.33 29.89 10.04
#